data_AF-A0A0G4PZD4-F1
#
_entry.id   AF-A0A0G4PZD4-F1
#
_cell.length_a   1.000
_cell.length_b   1.000
_cell.length_c   1.000
_cell.angle_alpha   90.00
_cell.angle_beta   90.00
_cell.angle_gamma   90.00
#
_symmetry.space_group_name_H-M   'P 1'
#
loop_
_entity.id
_entity.type
_entity.pdbx_description
1 polymer ?
#
loop_
_entity_poly.entity_id
_entity_poly.type
_entity_poly.pdbx_seq_one_letter_code
_entity_poly.pdbx_strand_id
1 'polypeptide(L)'
;MTLEYHGFDNSEEEEWWSEDESECLDREQDIEEHEYTISGNKARTLKIRLFLTDEGMDDFKWIKNFVAKCTCDGITVANALARYIYREDIRSEFWERMEEPSEETCDVAFHIFDRSGAVKAKYKDHPVQRGTTVWGNELDHGPLS
;
A
#
# COMPACT_ATOMS: atom_id res chain seq x y z
N MET A 1 -52.50 11.10 50.90
CA MET A 1 -52.66 11.72 49.58
C MET A 1 -52.54 10.61 48.56
N THR A 2 -53.65 10.29 47.90
CA THR A 2 -53.78 9.29 46.83
C THR A 2 -53.37 9.89 45.49
N LEU A 3 -52.67 9.14 44.63
CA LEU A 3 -53.00 8.98 43.20
C LEU A 3 -52.07 7.96 42.53
N GLU A 4 -52.69 7.17 41.67
CA GLU A 4 -52.18 6.04 40.90
C GLU A 4 -51.69 6.47 39.50
N TYR A 5 -50.87 5.61 38.86
CA TYR A 5 -50.87 5.21 37.43
C TYR A 5 -50.82 6.26 36.29
N HIS A 6 -49.73 6.22 35.50
CA HIS A 6 -49.70 6.33 34.01
C HIS A 6 -48.26 6.01 33.56
N GLY A 7 -47.93 5.13 32.62
CA GLY A 7 -48.59 4.77 31.35
C GLY A 7 -47.68 5.21 30.19
N PHE A 8 -47.55 4.38 29.14
CA PHE A 8 -46.74 4.47 27.89
C PHE A 8 -45.28 3.97 28.00
N ASP A 9 -44.85 2.84 27.43
CA ASP A 9 -45.07 2.14 26.14
C ASP A 9 -44.63 2.90 24.87
N ASN A 10 -43.70 2.25 24.15
CA ASN A 10 -43.30 2.36 22.75
C ASN A 10 -43.00 3.73 22.12
N SER A 11 -41.75 3.92 21.67
CA SER A 11 -41.45 3.88 20.22
C SER A 11 -39.94 3.76 20.00
N GLU A 12 -39.58 2.84 19.12
CA GLU A 12 -38.31 2.81 18.40
C GLU A 12 -38.13 4.12 17.61
N GLU A 13 -36.96 4.26 16.98
CA GLU A 13 -36.69 5.13 15.82
C GLU A 13 -36.22 6.57 16.13
N GLU A 14 -34.90 6.78 16.05
CA GLU A 14 -34.33 7.86 15.23
C GLU A 14 -32.98 7.37 14.67
N GLU A 15 -33.07 6.83 13.47
CA GLU A 15 -32.01 6.61 12.48
C GLU A 15 -31.28 7.95 12.13
N TRP A 16 -30.39 7.89 11.14
CA TRP A 16 -29.88 9.03 10.36
C TRP A 16 -28.63 9.72 10.93
N TRP A 17 -27.56 8.95 11.19
CA TRP A 17 -26.27 9.43 10.73
C TRP A 17 -26.24 9.26 9.23
N SER A 18 -26.44 10.36 8.51
CA SER A 18 -26.18 10.43 7.08
C SER A 18 -24.76 9.93 6.86
N GLU A 19 -24.63 8.76 6.23
CA GLU A 19 -23.41 8.41 5.53
C GLU A 19 -23.29 9.45 4.42
N ASP A 20 -22.65 10.57 4.75
CA ASP A 20 -22.04 11.41 3.76
C ASP A 20 -21.09 10.46 3.03
N GLU A 21 -21.54 9.96 1.88
CA GLU A 21 -20.70 9.44 0.83
C GLU A 21 -19.78 10.59 0.44
N SER A 22 -18.75 10.83 1.27
CA SER A 22 -17.65 11.70 0.93
C SER A 22 -17.09 11.07 -0.33
N GLU A 23 -17.35 11.73 -1.46
CA GLU A 23 -16.80 11.37 -2.75
C GLU A 23 -15.33 11.06 -2.53
N CYS A 24 -14.99 9.78 -2.61
CA CYS A 24 -13.66 9.26 -2.33
C CYS A 24 -12.78 9.74 -3.49
N LEU A 25 -12.34 10.99 -3.41
CA LEU A 25 -11.48 11.63 -4.39
C LEU A 25 -10.32 10.68 -4.66
N ASP A 26 -10.20 10.26 -5.92
CA ASP A 26 -9.22 9.29 -6.41
C ASP A 26 -7.83 9.56 -5.80
N ARG A 27 -7.49 8.85 -4.73
CA ARG A 27 -6.17 8.91 -4.06
C ARG A 27 -5.07 8.21 -4.87
N GLU A 28 -5.42 7.72 -6.04
CA GLU A 28 -4.55 7.01 -6.96
C GLU A 28 -3.61 8.01 -7.67
N GLN A 29 -2.32 7.88 -7.42
CA GLN A 29 -1.24 8.72 -7.93
C GLN A 29 -0.33 7.90 -8.84
N ASP A 30 0.46 8.56 -9.68
CA ASP A 30 1.47 7.93 -10.54
C ASP A 30 0.92 6.73 -11.35
N ILE A 31 -0.25 6.93 -11.94
CA ILE A 31 -0.97 5.90 -12.68
C ILE A 31 -0.24 5.57 -13.98
N GLU A 32 0.04 4.28 -14.19
CA GLU A 32 0.59 3.73 -15.43
C GLU A 32 -0.31 2.60 -15.94
N GLU A 33 -0.73 2.68 -17.21
CA GLU A 33 -1.65 1.72 -17.82
C GLU A 33 -1.05 1.07 -19.05
N HIS A 34 -1.22 -0.25 -19.14
CA HIS A 34 -0.76 -1.06 -20.26
C HIS A 34 -1.88 -1.96 -20.74
N GLU A 35 -2.24 -1.83 -22.02
CA GLU A 35 -3.25 -2.66 -22.67
C GLU A 35 -2.61 -3.64 -23.64
N TYR A 36 -3.07 -4.89 -23.59
CA TYR A 36 -2.59 -5.99 -24.42
C TYR A 36 -3.78 -6.73 -25.02
N THR A 37 -3.76 -6.94 -26.33
CA THR A 37 -4.73 -7.81 -26.99
C THR A 37 -4.18 -9.23 -27.05
N ILE A 38 -4.89 -10.17 -26.43
CA ILE A 38 -4.56 -11.59 -26.50
C ILE A 38 -5.38 -12.20 -27.63
N SER A 39 -4.74 -12.49 -28.76
CA SER A 39 -5.38 -13.13 -29.91
C SER A 39 -5.44 -14.65 -29.71
N GLY A 40 -6.61 -15.17 -29.32
CA GLY A 40 -6.95 -16.60 -29.30
C GLY A 40 -8.24 -16.90 -30.07
N ASN A 41 -8.99 -17.94 -29.68
CA ASN A 41 -10.32 -18.26 -30.27
C ASN A 41 -11.31 -17.08 -30.22
N LYS A 42 -11.18 -16.22 -29.22
CA LYS A 42 -11.85 -14.91 -29.12
C LYS A 42 -10.78 -13.91 -28.68
N ALA A 43 -10.72 -12.75 -29.34
CA ALA A 43 -9.87 -11.66 -28.89
C ALA A 43 -10.30 -11.21 -27.49
N ARG A 44 -9.35 -11.14 -26.57
CA ARG A 44 -9.56 -10.58 -25.23
C ARG A 44 -8.63 -9.41 -25.02
N THR A 45 -9.09 -8.41 -24.27
CA THR A 45 -8.31 -7.25 -23.90
C THR A 45 -7.86 -7.39 -22.45
N LEU A 46 -6.56 -7.51 -22.24
CA LEU A 46 -5.92 -7.50 -20.94
C LEU A 46 -5.42 -6.08 -20.64
N LYS A 47 -5.80 -5.50 -19.51
CA LYS A 47 -5.32 -4.20 -19.08
C LYS A 47 -4.67 -4.31 -17.70
N ILE A 48 -3.41 -3.92 -17.62
CA ILE A 48 -2.63 -3.83 -16.39
C ILE A 48 -2.57 -2.35 -16.00
N ARG A 49 -2.93 -2.04 -14.76
CA ARG A 49 -2.92 -0.68 -14.19
C ARG A 49 -2.10 -0.68 -12.91
N LEU A 50 -1.05 0.13 -12.89
CA LEU A 50 -0.16 0.35 -11.77
C LEU A 50 -0.45 1.73 -11.20
N PHE A 51 -0.50 1.89 -9.88
CA PHE A 51 -0.68 3.19 -9.24
C PHE A 51 -0.22 3.16 -7.78
N LEU A 52 0.05 4.34 -7.23
CA LEU A 52 0.30 4.55 -5.81
C LEU A 52 -0.97 5.05 -5.11
N THR A 53 -1.21 4.66 -3.86
CA THR A 53 -2.32 5.19 -3.05
C THR A 53 -1.90 5.33 -1.60
N ASP A 54 -2.46 6.30 -0.88
CA ASP A 54 -2.27 6.49 0.56
C ASP A 54 -3.33 5.74 1.38
N GLU A 55 -4.27 5.05 0.74
CA GLU A 55 -5.36 4.32 1.39
C GLU A 55 -4.82 3.32 2.44
N GLY A 56 -5.24 3.50 3.70
CA GLY A 56 -4.81 2.66 4.83
C GLY A 56 -3.37 2.91 5.27
N MET A 57 -2.75 4.00 4.80
CA MET A 57 -1.42 4.49 5.16
C MET A 57 -1.41 6.00 5.41
N ASP A 58 -2.59 6.60 5.65
CA ASP A 58 -2.79 8.04 5.85
C ASP A 58 -1.88 8.64 6.94
N ASP A 59 -1.57 7.85 7.98
CA ASP A 59 -0.74 8.28 9.11
C ASP A 59 0.76 8.42 8.75
N PHE A 60 1.17 7.85 7.62
CA PHE A 60 2.57 7.69 7.25
C PHE A 60 2.88 8.36 5.91
N LYS A 61 3.32 9.63 5.94
CA LYS A 61 3.65 10.40 4.72
C LYS A 61 4.78 9.80 3.86
N TRP A 62 5.59 8.93 4.45
CA TRP A 62 6.79 8.34 3.85
C TRP A 62 6.54 6.92 3.29
N ILE A 63 5.31 6.41 3.34
CA ILE A 63 4.93 5.12 2.76
C ILE A 63 3.64 5.28 1.95
N LYS A 64 3.55 4.53 0.85
CA LYS A 64 2.33 4.40 0.04
C LYS A 64 2.12 2.94 -0.32
N ASN A 65 0.90 2.60 -0.67
CA ASN A 65 0.61 1.34 -1.35
C ASN A 65 0.94 1.46 -2.83
N PHE A 66 1.68 0.50 -3.36
CA PHE A 66 1.84 0.31 -4.79
C PHE A 66 0.94 -0.84 -5.22
N VAL A 67 -0.01 -0.56 -6.11
CA VAL A 67 -1.06 -1.49 -6.50
C VAL A 67 -0.93 -1.80 -7.97
N ALA A 68 -0.95 -3.09 -8.30
CA ALA A 68 -1.05 -3.58 -9.68
C ALA A 68 -2.37 -4.32 -9.87
N LYS A 69 -3.32 -3.68 -10.57
CA LYS A 69 -4.61 -4.28 -10.95
C LYS A 69 -4.51 -4.83 -12.37
N CYS A 70 -4.90 -6.09 -12.56
CA CYS A 70 -5.00 -6.72 -13.86
C CYS A 70 -6.46 -7.02 -14.18
N THR A 71 -6.93 -6.55 -15.33
CA THR A 71 -8.29 -6.74 -15.82
C THR A 71 -8.28 -7.45 -17.17
N CYS A 72 -9.27 -8.30 -17.42
CA CYS A 72 -9.48 -9.01 -18.68
C CYS A 72 -10.93 -8.80 -19.11
N ASP A 73 -11.14 -8.21 -20.28
CA ASP A 73 -12.45 -7.81 -20.80
C ASP A 73 -13.27 -6.99 -19.77
N GLY A 74 -12.59 -6.11 -19.03
CA GLY A 74 -13.19 -5.26 -17.98
C GLY A 74 -13.37 -5.92 -16.62
N ILE A 75 -13.09 -7.22 -16.48
CA ILE A 75 -13.21 -7.95 -15.21
C ILE A 75 -11.85 -8.04 -14.55
N THR A 76 -11.72 -7.65 -13.29
CA THR A 76 -10.48 -7.84 -12.52
C THR A 76 -10.18 -9.33 -12.36
N VAL A 77 -9.03 -9.76 -12.86
CA VAL A 77 -8.56 -11.15 -12.81
C VAL A 77 -7.41 -11.36 -11.83
N ALA A 78 -6.68 -10.30 -11.48
CA ALA A 78 -5.64 -10.35 -10.47
C ALA A 78 -5.40 -8.96 -9.85
N ASN A 79 -4.91 -8.94 -8.61
CA ASN A 79 -4.43 -7.76 -7.92
C ASN A 79 -3.15 -8.13 -7.16
N ALA A 80 -2.15 -7.25 -7.18
CA ALA A 80 -0.99 -7.32 -6.31
C ALA A 80 -0.84 -6.01 -5.53
N LEU A 81 -0.50 -6.14 -4.26
CA LEU A 81 -0.28 -5.04 -3.33
C LEU A 81 1.16 -5.10 -2.84
N ALA A 82 1.86 -3.97 -2.91
CA ALA A 82 3.19 -3.77 -2.38
C ALA A 82 3.25 -2.47 -1.58
N ARG A 83 4.33 -2.28 -0.83
CA ARG A 83 4.58 -1.06 -0.03
C ARG A 83 5.72 -0.28 -0.67
N TYR A 84 5.44 0.95 -1.03
CA TYR A 84 6.42 1.90 -1.56
C TYR A 84 6.87 2.85 -0.44
N ILE A 85 8.12 2.76 -0.03
CA ILE A 85 8.71 3.51 1.09
C ILE A 85 9.69 4.55 0.55
N TYR A 86 9.46 5.82 0.85
CA TYR A 86 10.36 6.93 0.56
C TYR A 86 11.50 6.94 1.59
N ARG A 87 12.45 6.03 1.44
CA ARG A 87 13.50 5.74 2.45
C ARG A 87 14.34 6.95 2.85
N GLU A 88 14.62 7.85 1.92
CA GLU A 88 15.40 9.06 2.22
C GLU A 88 14.71 9.98 3.24
N ASP A 89 13.37 10.04 3.22
CA ASP A 89 12.58 10.90 4.12
C ASP A 89 12.66 10.44 5.58
N ILE A 90 12.96 9.15 5.81
CA ILE A 90 13.05 8.53 7.13
C ILE A 90 14.46 8.08 7.49
N ARG A 91 15.48 8.42 6.70
CA ARG A 91 16.81 7.81 6.83
C ARG A 91 17.43 7.94 8.23
N SER A 92 17.25 9.08 8.89
CA SER A 92 17.77 9.30 10.25
C SER A 92 17.13 8.43 11.32
N GLU A 93 15.90 7.99 11.08
CA GLU A 93 15.05 7.24 12.02
C GLU A 93 14.60 5.90 11.39
N PHE A 94 15.33 5.42 10.37
CA PHE A 94 14.86 4.36 9.48
C PHE A 94 14.40 3.13 10.25
N TRP A 95 15.19 2.71 11.23
CA TRP A 95 14.89 1.52 12.01
C TRP A 95 13.61 1.65 12.82
N GLU A 96 13.44 2.78 13.53
CA GLU A 96 12.27 3.06 14.36
C GLU A 96 11.00 3.18 13.48
N ARG A 97 11.10 3.91 12.36
CA ARG A 97 9.97 4.08 11.43
C ARG A 97 9.53 2.78 10.78
N MET A 98 10.45 1.85 10.51
CA MET A 98 10.11 0.56 9.89
C MET A 98 9.36 -0.40 10.83
N GLU A 99 9.38 -0.18 12.15
CA GLU A 99 8.62 -0.99 13.11
C GLU A 99 7.12 -0.62 13.14
N GLU A 100 6.76 0.60 12.68
CA GLU A 100 5.40 1.13 12.75
C GLU A 100 4.40 0.48 11.77
N PRO A 101 4.74 0.16 10.49
CA PRO A 101 3.75 -0.27 9.50
C PRO A 101 3.25 -1.71 9.66
N SER A 102 4.14 -2.66 9.96
CA SER A 102 3.85 -4.09 10.15
C SER A 102 5.13 -4.88 10.47
N GLU A 103 5.01 -6.02 11.13
CA GLU A 103 6.11 -6.95 11.40
C GLU A 103 6.75 -7.47 10.10
N GLU A 104 5.97 -7.81 9.08
CA GLU A 104 6.51 -8.34 7.82
C GLU A 104 7.36 -7.31 7.08
N THR A 105 6.93 -6.05 7.06
CA THR A 105 7.68 -4.96 6.42
C THR A 105 8.98 -4.69 7.18
N CYS A 106 8.95 -4.71 8.52
CA CYS A 106 10.15 -4.50 9.33
C CYS A 106 11.15 -5.66 9.15
N ASP A 107 10.69 -6.91 9.13
CA ASP A 107 11.53 -8.09 8.91
C ASP A 107 12.27 -8.04 7.58
N VAL A 108 11.56 -7.72 6.49
CA VAL A 108 12.16 -7.61 5.15
C VAL A 108 13.19 -6.48 5.13
N ALA A 109 12.84 -5.30 5.67
CA ALA A 109 13.76 -4.17 5.72
C ALA A 109 15.01 -4.48 6.56
N PHE A 110 14.84 -5.06 7.74
CA PHE A 110 15.95 -5.39 8.64
C PHE A 110 16.80 -6.52 8.12
N HIS A 111 16.28 -7.37 7.24
CA HIS A 111 17.09 -8.38 6.57
C HIS A 111 18.10 -7.75 5.59
N ILE A 112 17.66 -6.73 4.84
CA ILE A 112 18.36 -6.13 3.70
C ILE A 112 19.23 -4.94 4.12
N PHE A 113 18.70 -4.07 4.97
CA PHE A 113 19.30 -2.80 5.37
C PHE A 113 19.94 -2.88 6.76
N ASP A 114 20.89 -1.99 7.02
CA ASP A 114 21.43 -1.75 8.35
C ASP A 114 20.60 -0.71 9.12
N ARG A 115 21.05 -0.37 10.34
CA ARG A 115 20.34 0.57 11.22
C ARG A 115 20.18 1.98 10.65
N SER A 116 20.98 2.35 9.66
CA SER A 116 20.94 3.66 9.01
C SER A 116 20.11 3.67 7.72
N GLY A 117 19.50 2.55 7.35
CA GLY A 117 18.80 2.39 6.08
C GLY A 117 19.72 2.22 4.88
N ALA A 118 21.02 1.94 5.09
CA ALA A 118 21.94 1.59 4.01
C ALA A 118 21.92 0.07 3.75
N VAL A 119 22.13 -0.34 2.50
CA VAL A 119 22.18 -1.76 2.15
C VAL A 119 23.39 -2.40 2.82
N LYS A 120 23.16 -3.52 3.51
CA LYS A 120 24.21 -4.25 4.21
C LYS A 120 25.34 -4.66 3.26
N ALA A 121 26.58 -4.51 3.72
CA ALA A 121 27.80 -4.84 2.95
C ALA A 121 27.80 -6.26 2.35
N LYS A 122 27.16 -7.25 3.01
CA LYS A 122 27.04 -8.61 2.45
C LYS A 122 26.32 -8.65 1.09
N TYR A 123 25.45 -7.70 0.78
CA TYR A 123 24.77 -7.60 -0.51
C TYR A 123 25.51 -6.74 -1.53
N LYS A 124 26.68 -6.18 -1.16
CA LYS A 124 27.55 -5.39 -2.05
C LYS A 124 28.85 -6.12 -2.35
N ASP A 125 29.47 -6.67 -1.30
CA ASP A 125 30.84 -7.15 -1.34
C ASP A 125 30.95 -8.67 -1.44
N HIS A 126 29.89 -9.41 -1.09
CA HIS A 126 29.96 -10.87 -1.02
C HIS A 126 30.05 -11.48 -2.42
N PRO A 127 31.02 -12.36 -2.71
CA PRO A 127 31.31 -12.86 -4.05
C PRO A 127 30.12 -13.57 -4.73
N VAL A 128 29.17 -14.09 -3.93
CA VAL A 128 27.97 -14.80 -4.42
C VAL A 128 26.66 -14.06 -4.12
N GLN A 129 26.59 -13.27 -3.04
CA GLN A 129 25.31 -12.68 -2.58
C GLN A 129 25.10 -11.26 -3.08
N ARG A 130 26.11 -10.64 -3.70
CA ARG A 130 26.06 -9.29 -4.25
C ARG A 130 25.23 -9.12 -5.52
N GLY A 131 24.66 -10.21 -6.03
CA GLY A 131 23.95 -10.22 -7.31
C GLY A 131 24.85 -9.74 -8.47
N THR A 132 24.25 -9.02 -9.42
CA THR A 132 24.93 -8.51 -10.62
C THR A 132 25.76 -7.26 -10.38
N THR A 133 25.68 -6.63 -9.21
CA THR A 133 26.36 -5.37 -8.84
C THR A 133 26.08 -4.16 -9.75
N VAL A 134 25.14 -4.28 -10.69
CA VAL A 134 24.88 -3.24 -11.71
C VAL A 134 24.43 -1.90 -11.11
N TRP A 135 23.91 -1.94 -9.88
CA TRP A 135 23.40 -0.79 -9.14
C TRP A 135 24.35 -0.28 -8.04
N GLY A 136 25.58 -0.79 -7.95
CA GLY A 136 26.65 -0.27 -7.10
C GLY A 136 26.23 0.36 -5.77
N ASN A 137 26.50 1.67 -5.65
CA ASN A 137 26.11 2.48 -4.49
C ASN A 137 24.74 3.13 -4.67
N GLU A 138 24.17 3.10 -5.88
CA GLU A 138 22.83 3.59 -6.18
C GLU A 138 21.77 2.87 -5.34
N LEU A 139 22.02 1.60 -4.95
CA LEU A 139 21.17 0.85 -4.01
C LEU A 139 21.00 1.48 -2.63
N ASP A 140 21.94 2.31 -2.19
CA ASP A 140 21.81 3.03 -0.90
C ASP A 140 20.87 4.22 -0.99
N HIS A 141 20.46 4.60 -2.19
CA HIS A 141 19.65 5.77 -2.45
C HIS A 141 18.29 5.40 -3.02
N GLY A 142 17.30 6.27 -2.82
CA GLY A 142 15.97 6.13 -3.40
C GLY A 142 15.00 5.26 -2.60
N PRO A 143 13.82 4.97 -3.16
CA PRO A 143 12.71 4.31 -2.48
C PRO A 143 12.94 2.80 -2.26
N LEU A 144 12.10 2.17 -1.44
CA LEU A 144 11.89 0.72 -1.39
C LEU A 144 10.51 0.42 -1.98
N SER A 145 10.37 -0.66 -2.75
CA SER A 145 9.11 -1.05 -3.40
C SER A 145 8.94 -2.56 -3.38
#